data_AF-A0A533S435-F1
#
_entry.id   AF-A0A533S435-F1
#
_cell.length_a   1.000
_cell.length_b   1.000
_cell.length_c   1.000
_cell.angle_alpha   90.00
_cell.angle_beta   90.00
_cell.angle_gamma   90.00
#
_symmetry.space_group_name_H-M   'P 1'
#
loop_
_entity.id
_entity.type
_entity.pdbx_description
1 polymer ?
#
loop_
_entity_poly.entity_id
_entity_poly.type
_entity_poly.pdbx_seq_one_letter_code
_entity_poly.pdbx_strand_id
1 'polypeptide(L)'
;MKTSLRGLLKSIDRLTPPLLRSVGKWGSPVDLFDLLLRFPGMLEWLRFRADCVCEHVADIREAMRSVNPSCKLGAYLFTPSLSYLVGQDYRRLGELLDYVEPMIYRTGEGVACLNHEVAKMATDIYERGDGLDQVEIQRFLFDFLGLDAEPEISISHLKGGISPKSVESEVRRATRTVGASKLVPILHLNDPFLRESVAGALRAGIEAISFFHFYEGAEEAIRIAGETIKGIRRRG
;
A
#
# COMPACT_ATOMS: atom_id res chain seq x y z
N MET A 1 23.62 -7.93 4.96
CA MET A 1 22.27 -8.13 5.54
C MET A 1 22.16 -8.09 7.08
N LYS A 2 22.50 -9.14 7.86
CA LYS A 2 22.14 -9.27 9.31
C LYS A 2 22.60 -8.11 10.20
N THR A 3 23.83 -7.64 10.01
CA THR A 3 24.40 -6.51 10.78
C THR A 3 23.66 -5.21 10.48
N SER A 4 23.32 -4.94 9.21
CA SER A 4 22.57 -3.75 8.80
C SER A 4 21.14 -3.74 9.35
N LEU A 5 20.44 -4.88 9.32
CA LEU A 5 19.07 -4.99 9.88
C LEU A 5 19.07 -4.76 11.40
N ARG A 6 20.04 -5.35 12.12
CA ARG A 6 20.22 -5.08 13.55
C ARG A 6 20.59 -3.63 13.81
N GLY A 7 21.39 -3.02 12.93
CA GLY A 7 21.71 -1.60 12.97
C GLY A 7 20.47 -0.73 12.86
N LEU A 8 19.61 -1.00 11.87
CA LEU A 8 18.35 -0.29 11.69
C LEU A 8 17.43 -0.43 12.91
N LEU A 9 17.24 -1.64 13.42
CA LEU A 9 16.42 -1.88 14.62
C LEU A 9 16.95 -1.09 15.83
N LYS A 10 18.27 -1.11 16.06
CA LYS A 10 18.90 -0.32 17.12
C LYS A 10 18.75 1.20 16.91
N SER A 11 18.74 1.65 15.66
CA SER A 11 18.49 3.06 15.34
C SER A 11 17.05 3.46 15.63
N ILE A 12 16.09 2.56 15.43
CA ILE A 12 14.68 2.78 15.78
C ILE A 12 14.51 2.94 17.30
N ASP A 13 15.14 2.06 18.09
CA ASP A 13 15.13 2.12 19.57
C ASP A 13 15.85 3.37 20.14
N ARG A 14 16.44 4.20 19.27
CA ARG A 14 17.14 5.45 19.61
C ARG A 14 16.68 6.61 18.74
N LEU A 15 15.49 6.49 18.13
CA LEU A 15 14.93 7.57 17.33
C LEU A 15 14.65 8.77 18.24
N THR A 16 15.28 9.88 17.88
CA THR A 16 15.07 11.20 18.46
C THR A 16 14.50 12.12 17.39
N PRO A 17 13.87 13.26 17.76
CA PRO A 17 13.32 14.18 16.76
C PRO A 17 14.35 14.66 15.72
N PRO A 18 15.62 14.99 16.09
CA PRO A 18 16.65 15.31 15.09
C PRO A 18 16.95 14.16 14.13
N LEU A 19 17.00 12.92 14.62
CA LEU A 19 17.26 11.75 13.79
C LEU A 19 16.10 11.47 12.84
N LEU A 20 14.86 11.51 13.33
CA LEU A 20 13.65 11.36 12.51
C LEU A 20 13.61 12.42 11.40
N ARG A 21 13.90 13.68 11.72
CA ARG A 21 14.02 14.75 10.71
C ARG A 21 15.12 14.50 9.71
N SER A 22 16.27 13.98 10.14
CA SER A 22 17.39 13.70 9.23
C SER A 22 17.07 12.61 8.20
N VAL A 23 16.18 11.67 8.54
CA VAL A 23 15.75 10.60 7.62
C VAL A 23 14.42 10.88 6.94
N GLY A 24 13.67 11.90 7.37
CA GLY A 24 12.32 12.20 6.91
C GLY A 24 12.16 13.47 6.07
N LYS A 25 13.00 14.48 6.28
CA LYS A 25 12.97 15.71 5.47
C LYS A 25 13.97 15.58 4.32
N TRP A 26 13.55 14.95 3.23
CA TRP A 26 14.34 14.90 2.01
C TRP A 26 14.18 16.24 1.29
N GLY A 27 15.25 17.04 1.26
CA GLY A 27 15.34 18.23 0.43
C GLY A 27 15.56 17.89 -1.04
N SER A 28 16.02 16.66 -1.33
CA SER A 28 16.15 16.13 -2.69
C SER A 28 16.10 14.60 -2.73
N PRO A 29 15.90 13.99 -3.91
CA PRO A 29 16.05 12.54 -4.08
C PRO A 29 17.43 11.99 -3.68
N VAL A 30 18.46 12.84 -3.57
CA VAL A 30 19.82 12.42 -3.16
C VAL A 30 19.88 12.06 -1.68
N ASP A 31 19.02 12.67 -0.84
CA ASP A 31 18.99 12.39 0.60
C ASP A 31 18.55 10.95 0.90
N LEU A 32 17.79 10.35 -0.01
CA LEU A 32 17.48 8.92 0.05
C LEU A 32 18.74 8.05 -0.03
N PHE A 33 19.77 8.46 -0.79
CA PHE A 33 21.01 7.68 -0.86
C PHE A 33 21.73 7.63 0.48
N ASP A 34 21.71 8.69 1.29
CA ASP A 34 22.29 8.65 2.64
C ASP A 34 21.61 7.58 3.51
N LEU A 35 20.28 7.51 3.49
CA LEU A 35 19.54 6.45 4.20
C LEU A 35 19.90 5.05 3.69
N LEU A 36 19.93 4.85 2.37
CA LEU A 36 20.22 3.57 1.75
C LEU A 36 21.67 3.12 1.99
N LEU A 37 22.63 4.06 1.99
CA LEU A 37 24.04 3.80 2.28
C LEU A 37 24.30 3.53 3.76
N ARG A 38 23.50 4.08 4.68
CA ARG A 38 23.56 3.77 6.11
C ARG A 38 23.06 2.35 6.42
N PHE A 39 22.07 1.87 5.68
CA PHE A 39 21.43 0.57 5.91
C PHE A 39 21.36 -0.30 4.65
N PRO A 40 22.49 -0.65 4.01
CA PRO A 40 22.50 -1.34 2.71
C PRO A 40 21.80 -2.72 2.76
N GLY A 41 21.90 -3.42 3.89
CA GLY A 41 21.23 -4.71 4.08
C GLY A 41 19.70 -4.64 4.17
N MET A 42 19.09 -3.44 4.24
CA MET A 42 17.64 -3.28 4.14
C MET A 42 17.15 -3.60 2.73
N LEU A 43 17.82 -3.10 1.70
CA LEU A 43 17.45 -3.38 0.31
C LEU A 43 17.68 -4.85 -0.05
N GLU A 44 18.78 -5.45 0.43
CA GLU A 44 19.04 -6.89 0.29
C GLU A 44 17.89 -7.72 0.89
N TRP A 45 17.41 -7.34 2.07
CA TRP A 45 16.32 -8.04 2.75
C TRP A 45 14.98 -7.91 2.04
N LEU A 46 14.60 -6.70 1.63
CA LEU A 46 13.37 -6.47 0.87
C LEU A 46 13.39 -7.23 -0.46
N ARG A 47 14.53 -7.23 -1.15
CA ARG A 47 14.73 -8.00 -2.39
C ARG A 47 14.61 -9.50 -2.15
N PHE A 48 15.30 -10.04 -1.14
CA PHE A 48 15.21 -11.45 -0.79
C PHE A 48 13.76 -11.91 -0.56
N ARG A 49 12.97 -11.13 0.19
CA ARG A 49 11.55 -11.44 0.40
C ARG A 49 10.75 -11.43 -0.90
N ALA A 50 11.02 -10.45 -1.76
CA ALA A 50 10.40 -10.38 -3.07
C ALA A 50 10.79 -11.55 -3.98
N ASP A 51 12.05 -11.99 -3.94
CA ASP A 51 12.54 -13.16 -4.66
C ASP A 51 11.78 -14.41 -4.25
N CYS A 52 11.68 -14.69 -2.95
CA CYS A 52 10.94 -15.86 -2.45
C CYS A 52 9.46 -15.87 -2.90
N VAL A 53 8.78 -14.71 -2.82
CA VAL A 53 7.37 -14.61 -3.24
C VAL A 53 7.25 -14.80 -4.75
N CYS A 54 8.10 -14.17 -5.55
CA CYS A 54 8.04 -14.27 -7.01
C CYS A 54 8.38 -15.68 -7.51
N GLU A 55 9.39 -16.33 -6.93
CA GLU A 55 9.74 -17.73 -7.23
C GLU A 55 8.55 -18.65 -6.94
N HIS A 56 7.95 -18.53 -5.76
CA HIS A 56 6.80 -19.35 -5.40
C HIS A 56 5.59 -19.13 -6.33
N VAL A 57 5.31 -17.88 -6.71
CA VAL A 57 4.23 -17.58 -7.67
C VAL A 57 4.55 -18.11 -9.07
N ALA A 58 5.82 -18.12 -9.48
CA ALA A 58 6.24 -18.73 -10.74
C ALA A 58 6.00 -20.25 -10.74
N ASP A 59 6.35 -20.93 -9.65
CA ASP A 59 6.10 -22.38 -9.49
C ASP A 59 4.59 -22.69 -9.55
N ILE A 60 3.76 -21.89 -8.87
CA ILE A 60 2.29 -22.03 -8.92
C ILE A 60 1.79 -21.85 -10.36
N ARG A 61 2.28 -20.83 -11.07
CA ARG A 61 1.89 -20.59 -12.46
C ARG A 61 2.25 -21.77 -13.34
N GLU A 62 3.47 -22.31 -13.23
CA GLU A 62 3.90 -23.48 -13.99
C GLU A 62 3.02 -24.70 -13.70
N ALA A 63 2.81 -25.01 -12.42
CA ALA A 63 1.96 -26.11 -11.99
C ALA A 63 0.53 -25.96 -12.54
N MET A 64 -0.07 -24.78 -12.43
CA MET A 64 -1.41 -24.51 -12.97
C MET A 64 -1.47 -24.68 -14.49
N ARG A 65 -0.47 -24.20 -15.23
CA ARG A 65 -0.44 -24.31 -16.70
C ARG A 65 -0.23 -25.73 -17.18
N SER A 66 0.47 -26.58 -16.41
CA SER A 66 0.61 -28.00 -16.75
C SER A 66 -0.72 -28.77 -16.67
N VAL A 67 -1.63 -28.34 -15.78
CA VAL A 67 -2.98 -28.93 -15.63
C VAL A 67 -3.97 -28.32 -16.61
N ASN A 68 -4.02 -26.98 -16.69
CA ASN A 68 -4.93 -26.27 -17.58
C ASN A 68 -4.27 -24.98 -18.11
N PRO A 69 -3.77 -24.99 -19.36
CA PRO A 69 -3.14 -23.83 -19.98
C PRO A 69 -4.05 -22.61 -20.11
N SER A 70 -5.38 -22.74 -20.04
CA SER A 70 -6.32 -21.61 -20.15
C SER A 70 -6.71 -21.00 -18.80
N CYS A 71 -6.38 -21.64 -17.67
CA CYS A 71 -6.75 -21.15 -16.34
C CYS A 71 -6.05 -19.82 -16.03
N LYS A 72 -6.78 -18.80 -15.59
CA LYS A 72 -6.21 -17.48 -15.30
C LYS A 72 -5.74 -17.42 -13.84
N LEU A 73 -4.55 -16.86 -13.63
CA LEU A 73 -3.96 -16.67 -12.31
C LEU A 73 -3.97 -15.18 -11.96
N GLY A 74 -4.68 -14.82 -10.90
CA GLY A 74 -4.58 -13.52 -10.27
C GLY A 74 -4.27 -13.63 -8.79
N ALA A 75 -3.87 -12.53 -8.18
CA ALA A 75 -3.55 -12.49 -6.76
C ALA A 75 -3.95 -11.16 -6.11
N TYR A 76 -4.36 -11.27 -4.84
CA TYR A 76 -4.52 -10.13 -3.95
C TYR A 76 -3.16 -9.66 -3.47
N LEU A 77 -2.84 -8.40 -3.77
CA LEU A 77 -1.60 -7.76 -3.33
C LEU A 77 -1.91 -6.67 -2.31
N PHE A 78 -1.02 -6.45 -1.34
CA PHE A 78 -1.06 -5.30 -0.45
C PHE A 78 -1.00 -4.01 -1.23
N THR A 79 -1.61 -2.95 -0.67
CA THR A 79 -1.54 -1.58 -1.20
C THR A 79 -0.12 -1.26 -1.70
N PRO A 80 0.06 -0.72 -2.93
CA PRO A 80 1.38 -0.58 -3.58
C PRO A 80 2.48 0.05 -2.71
N SER A 81 2.17 1.04 -1.89
CA SER A 81 3.08 1.68 -0.92
C SER A 81 3.62 0.74 0.16
N LEU A 82 2.89 -0.32 0.52
CA LEU A 82 3.28 -1.32 1.51
C LEU A 82 3.85 -2.60 0.88
N SER A 83 3.70 -2.77 -0.44
CA SER A 83 3.96 -4.03 -1.15
C SER A 83 5.35 -4.64 -0.90
N TYR A 84 6.42 -3.84 -1.02
CA TYR A 84 7.77 -4.34 -0.74
C TYR A 84 7.99 -4.70 0.73
N LEU A 85 7.30 -4.07 1.68
CA LEU A 85 7.37 -4.42 3.10
C LEU A 85 6.80 -5.82 3.38
N VAL A 86 6.00 -6.37 2.47
CA VAL A 86 5.48 -7.74 2.54
C VAL A 86 6.11 -8.68 1.50
N GLY A 87 7.09 -8.22 0.72
CA GLY A 87 7.77 -9.02 -0.31
C GLY A 87 6.99 -9.11 -1.62
N GLN A 88 6.07 -8.20 -1.91
CA GLN A 88 5.31 -8.21 -3.15
C GLN A 88 5.90 -7.20 -4.14
N ASP A 89 6.70 -7.69 -5.09
CA ASP A 89 7.21 -6.86 -6.18
C ASP A 89 6.18 -6.80 -7.32
N TYR A 90 5.47 -5.68 -7.40
CA TYR A 90 4.42 -5.48 -8.41
C TYR A 90 4.91 -5.69 -9.84
N ARG A 91 6.15 -5.31 -10.16
CA ARG A 91 6.66 -5.40 -11.54
C ARG A 91 6.82 -6.87 -11.94
N ARG A 92 7.50 -7.65 -11.10
CA ARG A 92 7.73 -9.07 -11.35
C ARG A 92 6.44 -9.88 -11.23
N LEU A 93 5.62 -9.60 -10.23
CA LEU A 93 4.32 -10.25 -10.08
C LEU A 93 3.38 -9.92 -11.25
N GLY A 94 3.42 -8.70 -11.79
CA GLY A 94 2.64 -8.30 -12.97
C GLY A 94 3.01 -9.07 -14.25
N GLU A 95 4.23 -9.60 -14.34
CA GLU A 95 4.65 -10.50 -15.43
C GLU A 95 4.11 -11.92 -15.22
N LEU A 96 4.04 -12.37 -13.97
CA LEU A 96 3.59 -13.70 -13.57
C LEU A 96 2.06 -13.84 -13.42
N LEU A 97 1.32 -12.74 -13.32
CA LEU A 97 -0.13 -12.75 -13.13
C LEU A 97 -0.88 -12.33 -14.39
N ASP A 98 -2.04 -12.93 -14.62
CA ASP A 98 -2.99 -12.52 -15.65
C ASP A 98 -3.73 -11.23 -15.24
N TYR A 99 -4.06 -11.10 -13.96
CA TYR A 99 -4.63 -9.89 -13.36
C TYR A 99 -4.13 -9.69 -11.93
N VAL A 100 -4.07 -8.44 -11.50
CA VAL A 100 -3.53 -8.02 -10.20
C VAL A 100 -4.60 -7.25 -9.45
N GLU A 101 -4.84 -7.65 -8.22
CA GLU A 101 -5.88 -7.08 -7.37
C GLU A 101 -5.26 -6.41 -6.14
N PRO A 102 -4.81 -5.14 -6.27
CA PRO A 102 -4.31 -4.40 -5.12
C PRO A 102 -5.45 -4.15 -4.12
N MET A 103 -5.27 -4.59 -2.88
CA MET A 103 -6.13 -4.28 -1.74
C MET A 103 -5.86 -2.84 -1.31
N ILE A 104 -6.74 -1.91 -1.66
CA ILE A 104 -6.60 -0.47 -1.37
C ILE A 104 -7.68 -0.06 -0.39
N TYR A 105 -7.53 -0.53 0.84
CA TYR A 105 -8.47 -0.26 1.93
C TYR A 105 -7.98 0.96 2.70
N ARG A 106 -8.50 2.15 2.37
CA ARG A 106 -8.14 3.38 3.09
C ARG A 106 -8.58 3.37 4.56
N THR A 107 -9.55 2.53 4.89
CA THR A 107 -10.13 2.38 6.23
C THR A 107 -10.43 0.91 6.48
N GLY A 108 -10.55 0.54 7.75
CA GLY A 108 -10.78 -0.82 8.21
C GLY A 108 -9.92 -1.18 9.41
N GLU A 109 -10.05 -2.43 9.85
CA GLU A 109 -9.28 -3.00 10.93
C GLU A 109 -8.47 -4.20 10.45
N GLY A 110 -7.26 -4.34 10.97
CA GLY A 110 -6.41 -5.49 10.71
C GLY A 110 -5.51 -5.34 9.49
N VAL A 111 -4.99 -6.49 9.06
CA VAL A 111 -3.92 -6.59 8.07
C VAL A 111 -4.38 -6.05 6.72
N ALA A 112 -3.47 -5.37 6.01
CA ALA A 112 -3.68 -4.75 4.71
C ALA A 112 -4.65 -3.54 4.68
N CYS A 113 -5.25 -3.15 5.81
CA CYS A 113 -5.94 -1.87 5.93
C CYS A 113 -4.91 -0.75 6.09
N LEU A 114 -4.83 0.15 5.12
CA LEU A 114 -3.77 1.16 5.03
C LEU A 114 -3.68 2.03 6.28
N ASN A 115 -4.82 2.44 6.82
CA ASN A 115 -4.90 3.19 8.07
C ASN A 115 -4.38 2.42 9.28
N HIS A 116 -4.70 1.13 9.37
CA HIS A 116 -4.29 0.27 10.47
C HIS A 116 -2.78 0.00 10.42
N GLU A 117 -2.26 -0.33 9.24
CA GLU A 117 -0.83 -0.57 9.02
C GLU A 117 -0.01 0.69 9.33
N VAL A 118 -0.45 1.86 8.85
CA VAL A 118 0.24 3.13 9.15
C VAL A 118 0.14 3.50 10.63
N ALA A 119 -1.03 3.34 11.26
CA ALA A 119 -1.18 3.58 12.69
C ALA A 119 -0.30 2.66 13.53
N LYS A 120 -0.15 1.39 13.13
CA LYS A 120 0.70 0.43 13.82
C LYS A 120 2.18 0.78 13.66
N MET A 121 2.64 1.09 12.45
CA MET A 121 4.00 1.59 12.22
C MET A 121 4.29 2.86 13.03
N ALA A 122 3.35 3.82 13.06
CA ALA A 122 3.49 5.05 13.82
C ALA A 122 3.59 4.78 15.33
N THR A 123 2.75 3.87 15.85
CA THR A 123 2.77 3.45 17.25
C THR A 123 4.11 2.81 17.61
N ASP A 124 4.60 1.89 16.78
CA ASP A 124 5.87 1.20 17.02
C ASP A 124 7.06 2.18 17.03
N ILE A 125 7.06 3.21 16.17
CA ILE A 125 8.06 4.28 16.18
C ILE A 125 7.93 5.13 17.44
N TYR A 126 6.71 5.52 17.80
CA TYR A 126 6.44 6.40 18.95
C TYR A 126 6.83 5.73 20.28
N GLU A 127 6.49 4.46 20.47
CA GLU A 127 6.78 3.71 21.70
C GLU A 127 8.27 3.41 21.89
N ARG A 128 9.05 3.35 20.81
CA ARG A 128 10.48 3.05 20.84
C ARG A 128 11.37 4.30 20.82
N GLY A 129 10.85 5.42 20.33
CA GLY A 129 11.57 6.68 20.27
C GLY A 129 11.49 7.47 21.57
N ASP A 130 12.38 8.45 21.70
CA ASP A 130 12.43 9.35 22.85
C ASP A 130 12.02 10.77 22.43
N GLY A 131 11.02 11.33 23.13
CA GLY A 131 10.54 12.69 22.90
C GLY A 131 9.96 12.96 21.51
N LEU A 132 9.47 11.94 20.80
CA LEU A 132 8.89 12.09 19.47
C LEU A 132 7.48 12.68 19.51
N ASP A 133 7.16 13.48 18.49
CA ASP A 133 5.82 14.02 18.28
C ASP A 133 5.01 13.12 17.33
N GLN A 134 3.75 12.82 17.68
CA GLN A 134 2.90 11.91 16.92
C GLN A 134 2.55 12.47 15.53
N VAL A 135 2.41 13.79 15.38
CA VAL A 135 2.12 14.44 14.10
C VAL A 135 3.36 14.36 13.19
N GLU A 136 4.55 14.57 13.74
CA GLU A 136 5.82 14.44 13.01
C GLU A 136 6.06 13.01 12.51
N ILE A 137 5.77 11.99 13.32
CA ILE A 137 5.87 10.57 12.90
C ILE A 137 4.89 10.26 11.77
N GLN A 138 3.63 10.70 11.88
CA GLN A 138 2.62 10.49 10.85
C GLN A 138 3.04 11.13 9.52
N ARG A 139 3.50 12.40 9.58
CA ARG A 139 4.01 13.10 8.40
C ARG A 139 5.17 12.36 7.75
N PHE A 140 6.14 11.92 8.56
CA PHE A 140 7.25 11.10 8.06
C PHE A 140 6.75 9.84 7.33
N LEU A 141 5.80 9.10 7.91
CA LEU A 141 5.28 7.88 7.29
C LEU A 141 4.50 8.17 6.01
N PHE A 142 3.70 9.25 5.98
CA PHE A 142 2.98 9.64 4.77
C PHE A 142 3.94 10.05 3.65
N ASP A 143 4.97 10.82 3.95
CA ASP A 143 6.01 11.19 2.99
C ASP A 143 6.78 9.95 2.50
N PHE A 144 7.19 9.08 3.42
CA PHE A 144 7.95 7.87 3.12
C PHE A 144 7.15 6.88 2.25
N LEU A 145 5.86 6.70 2.55
CA LEU A 145 4.98 5.82 1.79
C LEU A 145 4.41 6.50 0.54
N GLY A 146 4.52 7.81 0.42
CA GLY A 146 3.95 8.62 -0.66
C GLY A 146 2.42 8.67 -0.62
N LEU A 147 1.84 8.78 0.58
CA LEU A 147 0.39 8.87 0.79
C LEU A 147 -0.06 10.33 0.72
N ASP A 148 -1.17 10.58 0.00
CA ASP A 148 -1.79 11.91 -0.08
C ASP A 148 -2.76 12.06 1.10
N ALA A 149 -2.21 12.38 2.26
CA ALA A 149 -2.91 12.51 3.53
C ALA A 149 -2.25 13.54 4.45
N GLU A 150 -3.07 14.19 5.28
CA GLU A 150 -2.59 15.11 6.31
C GLU A 150 -2.53 14.39 7.66
N PRO A 151 -1.52 14.67 8.50
CA PRO A 151 -1.38 14.03 9.81
C PRO A 151 -2.50 14.46 10.75
N GLU A 152 -2.96 13.51 11.56
CA GLU A 152 -3.96 13.73 12.61
C GLU A 152 -3.31 14.17 13.91
N ILE A 153 -4.09 14.80 14.80
CA ILE A 153 -3.64 15.26 16.12
C ILE A 153 -3.05 14.10 16.95
N SER A 154 -3.54 12.87 16.75
CA SER A 154 -3.01 11.67 17.40
C SER A 154 -3.05 10.45 16.47
N ILE A 155 -2.16 9.49 16.70
CA ILE A 155 -2.09 8.23 15.93
C ILE A 155 -3.41 7.45 16.01
N SER A 156 -4.13 7.52 17.14
CA SER A 156 -5.39 6.80 17.32
C SER A 156 -6.50 7.31 16.39
N HIS A 157 -6.46 8.58 15.98
CA HIS A 157 -7.42 9.15 15.04
C HIS A 157 -7.26 8.60 13.62
N LEU A 158 -6.09 8.04 13.26
CA LEU A 158 -5.93 7.34 11.99
C LEU A 158 -6.89 6.16 11.82
N LYS A 159 -7.48 5.64 12.90
CA LYS A 159 -8.55 4.63 12.81
C LYS A 159 -9.75 5.09 11.96
N GLY A 160 -10.01 6.41 11.83
CA GLY A 160 -11.02 6.96 10.91
C GLY A 160 -10.72 6.76 9.42
N GLY A 161 -9.50 6.36 9.11
CA GLY A 161 -9.02 6.03 7.78
C GLY A 161 -8.09 7.10 7.20
N ILE A 162 -7.41 6.75 6.11
CA ILE A 162 -6.56 7.65 5.33
C ILE A 162 -7.42 8.42 4.32
N SER A 163 -6.95 9.59 3.88
CA SER A 163 -7.60 10.41 2.85
C SER A 163 -8.00 9.60 1.59
N PRO A 164 -9.23 9.76 1.06
CA PRO A 164 -9.66 9.10 -0.18
C PRO A 164 -8.78 9.41 -1.40
N LYS A 165 -8.03 10.52 -1.39
CA LYS A 165 -7.06 10.84 -2.47
C LYS A 165 -5.96 9.79 -2.57
N SER A 166 -5.60 9.16 -1.46
CA SER A 166 -4.62 8.08 -1.44
C SER A 166 -5.07 6.86 -2.26
N VAL A 167 -6.38 6.65 -2.44
CA VAL A 167 -6.87 5.58 -3.32
C VAL A 167 -6.44 5.82 -4.76
N GLU A 168 -6.64 7.05 -5.27
CA GLU A 168 -6.23 7.41 -6.63
C GLU A 168 -4.71 7.32 -6.82
N SER A 169 -3.92 7.83 -5.87
CA SER A 169 -2.45 7.79 -5.97
C SER A 169 -1.90 6.36 -5.95
N GLU A 170 -2.47 5.48 -5.13
CA GLU A 170 -2.09 4.08 -5.05
C GLU A 170 -2.49 3.30 -6.30
N VAL A 171 -3.70 3.51 -6.84
CA VAL A 171 -4.08 2.91 -8.12
C VAL A 171 -3.15 3.40 -9.24
N ARG A 172 -2.83 4.70 -9.31
CA ARG A 172 -1.86 5.23 -10.30
C ARG A 172 -0.47 4.61 -10.13
N ARG A 173 -0.03 4.31 -8.90
CA ARG A 173 1.24 3.62 -8.63
C ARG A 173 1.23 2.20 -9.19
N ALA A 174 0.15 1.46 -8.96
CA ALA A 174 -0.03 0.14 -9.54
C ALA A 174 -0.08 0.19 -11.08
N THR A 175 -0.87 1.10 -11.65
CA THR A 175 -1.03 1.24 -13.11
C THR A 175 0.28 1.52 -13.82
N ARG A 176 1.16 2.37 -13.24
CA ARG A 176 2.50 2.64 -13.78
C ARG A 176 3.43 1.41 -13.79
N THR A 177 3.11 0.39 -13.00
CA THR A 177 3.98 -0.78 -12.81
C THR A 177 3.48 -2.00 -13.58
N VAL A 178 2.17 -2.28 -13.57
CA VAL A 178 1.60 -3.49 -14.19
C VAL A 178 0.67 -3.23 -15.38
N GLY A 179 0.31 -1.96 -15.63
CA GLY A 179 -0.64 -1.55 -16.66
C GLY A 179 -2.10 -1.63 -16.20
N ALA A 180 -2.93 -0.71 -16.69
CA ALA A 180 -4.33 -0.57 -16.28
C ALA A 180 -5.19 -1.78 -16.64
N SER A 181 -4.95 -2.41 -17.79
CA SER A 181 -5.75 -3.52 -18.32
C SER A 181 -5.63 -4.80 -17.50
N LYS A 182 -4.61 -4.93 -16.65
CA LYS A 182 -4.43 -6.06 -15.73
C LYS A 182 -4.93 -5.77 -14.31
N LEU A 183 -5.30 -4.54 -14.00
CA LEU A 183 -5.60 -4.12 -12.64
C LEU A 183 -7.08 -4.18 -12.33
N VAL A 184 -7.40 -4.80 -11.21
CA VAL A 184 -8.73 -4.79 -10.60
C VAL A 184 -8.57 -4.45 -9.12
N PRO A 185 -8.36 -3.18 -8.74
CA PRO A 185 -8.23 -2.79 -7.34
C PRO A 185 -9.44 -3.22 -6.53
N ILE A 186 -9.19 -3.69 -5.31
CA ILE A 186 -10.22 -4.04 -4.34
C ILE A 186 -10.35 -2.88 -3.36
N LEU A 187 -11.55 -2.33 -3.25
CA LEU A 187 -11.89 -1.26 -2.31
C LEU A 187 -12.73 -1.79 -1.16
N HIS A 188 -12.69 -1.10 -0.02
CA HIS A 188 -13.53 -1.46 1.11
C HIS A 188 -14.97 -0.99 0.86
N LEU A 189 -15.96 -1.90 0.81
CA LEU A 189 -17.35 -1.59 0.51
C LEU A 189 -18.01 -0.75 1.62
N ASN A 190 -17.65 -1.01 2.87
CA ASN A 190 -18.08 -0.23 4.03
C ASN A 190 -17.26 1.06 4.23
N ASP A 191 -16.64 1.61 3.17
CA ASP A 191 -15.91 2.87 3.27
C ASP A 191 -16.92 4.04 3.40
N PRO A 192 -16.85 4.86 4.47
CA PRO A 192 -17.68 6.07 4.58
C PRO A 192 -17.52 7.05 3.41
N PHE A 193 -16.40 7.00 2.68
CA PHE A 193 -16.12 7.80 1.49
C PHE A 193 -16.08 6.94 0.22
N LEU A 194 -16.92 5.90 0.15
CA LEU A 194 -16.96 4.94 -0.96
C LEU A 194 -17.07 5.61 -2.33
N ARG A 195 -17.90 6.66 -2.45
CA ARG A 195 -18.11 7.39 -3.70
C ARG A 195 -16.81 8.01 -4.19
N GLU A 196 -16.07 8.68 -3.30
CA GLU A 196 -14.81 9.33 -3.57
C GLU A 196 -13.71 8.32 -3.89
N SER A 197 -13.64 7.22 -3.14
CA SER A 197 -12.69 6.12 -3.35
C SER A 197 -12.90 5.44 -4.70
N VAL A 198 -14.15 5.10 -5.05
CA VAL A 198 -14.50 4.52 -6.36
C VAL A 198 -14.18 5.51 -7.48
N ALA A 199 -14.56 6.78 -7.32
CA ALA A 199 -14.28 7.80 -8.32
C ALA A 199 -12.76 8.02 -8.52
N GLY A 200 -11.98 8.01 -7.44
CA GLY A 200 -10.53 8.12 -7.46
C GLY A 200 -9.87 6.95 -8.19
N ALA A 201 -10.30 5.73 -7.90
CA ALA A 201 -9.82 4.55 -8.61
C ALA A 201 -10.11 4.64 -10.12
N LEU A 202 -11.34 5.00 -10.52
CA LEU A 202 -11.71 5.12 -11.93
C LEU A 202 -10.94 6.23 -12.66
N ARG A 203 -10.68 7.38 -12.01
CA ARG A 203 -9.85 8.47 -12.59
C ARG A 203 -8.40 8.05 -12.84
N ALA A 204 -7.91 7.00 -12.17
CA ALA A 204 -6.60 6.43 -12.42
C ALA A 204 -6.54 5.55 -13.69
N GLY A 205 -7.64 5.41 -14.44
CA GLY A 205 -7.69 4.79 -15.77
C GLY A 205 -7.90 3.28 -15.76
N ILE A 206 -8.32 2.70 -14.64
CA ILE A 206 -8.68 1.27 -14.52
C ILE A 206 -10.09 0.99 -15.06
N GLU A 207 -10.29 -0.22 -15.58
CA GLU A 207 -11.54 -0.61 -16.24
C GLU A 207 -12.51 -1.34 -15.30
N ALA A 208 -11.99 -1.94 -14.22
CA ALA A 208 -12.73 -2.77 -13.28
C ALA A 208 -12.31 -2.50 -11.84
N ILE A 209 -13.25 -2.67 -10.91
CA ILE A 209 -13.07 -2.54 -9.45
C ILE A 209 -13.73 -3.75 -8.80
N SER A 210 -13.08 -4.29 -7.78
CA SER A 210 -13.62 -5.30 -6.88
C SER A 210 -13.89 -4.68 -5.49
N PHE A 211 -14.67 -5.37 -4.65
CA PHE A 211 -15.07 -4.86 -3.35
C PHE A 211 -14.93 -5.90 -2.24
N PHE A 212 -14.45 -5.45 -1.08
CA PHE A 212 -14.33 -6.23 0.15
C PHE A 212 -15.00 -5.47 1.31
N HIS A 213 -15.74 -6.05 2.25
CA HIS A 213 -16.41 -7.34 2.25
C HIS A 213 -17.91 -7.08 2.01
N PHE A 214 -18.61 -8.00 1.35
CA PHE A 214 -20.05 -7.92 1.21
C PHE A 214 -20.72 -8.23 2.55
N TYR A 215 -21.67 -7.42 3.01
CA TYR A 215 -22.37 -7.63 4.28
C TYR A 215 -23.87 -7.47 4.11
N GLU A 216 -24.64 -8.04 5.04
CA GLU A 216 -26.09 -7.86 5.08
C GLU A 216 -26.42 -6.37 5.28
N GLY A 217 -27.26 -5.79 4.41
CA GLY A 217 -27.52 -4.34 4.41
C GLY A 217 -26.60 -3.51 3.50
N ALA A 218 -25.78 -4.13 2.66
CA ALA A 218 -24.86 -3.43 1.75
C ALA A 218 -25.54 -2.83 0.49
N GLU A 219 -26.86 -2.89 0.35
CA GLU A 219 -27.58 -2.45 -0.86
C GLU A 219 -27.28 -0.98 -1.20
N GLU A 220 -27.22 -0.12 -0.19
CA GLU A 220 -26.94 1.30 -0.37
C GLU A 220 -25.49 1.53 -0.82
N ALA A 221 -24.52 0.83 -0.23
CA ALA A 221 -23.12 0.90 -0.65
C ALA A 221 -22.94 0.41 -2.10
N ILE A 222 -23.60 -0.69 -2.47
CA ILE A 222 -23.60 -1.23 -3.84
C ILE A 222 -24.24 -0.23 -4.81
N ARG A 223 -25.35 0.42 -4.41
CA ARG A 223 -25.99 1.47 -5.20
C ARG A 223 -25.04 2.64 -5.43
N ILE A 224 -24.38 3.15 -4.38
CA ILE A 224 -23.40 4.23 -4.47
C ILE A 224 -22.26 3.87 -5.43
N ALA A 225 -21.69 2.67 -5.29
CA ALA A 225 -20.62 2.20 -6.18
C ALA A 225 -21.10 2.10 -7.64
N GLY A 226 -22.25 1.47 -7.86
CA GLY A 226 -22.84 1.28 -9.20
C GLY A 226 -23.19 2.60 -9.90
N GLU A 227 -23.76 3.57 -9.17
CA GLU A 227 -24.05 4.91 -9.70
C GLU A 227 -22.77 5.67 -10.07
N THR A 228 -21.74 5.55 -9.24
CA THR A 228 -20.46 6.23 -9.48
C THR A 228 -19.78 5.67 -10.73
N ILE A 229 -19.76 4.35 -10.90
CA ILE A 229 -19.23 3.67 -12.09
C ILE A 229 -20.01 4.11 -13.35
N LYS A 230 -21.35 4.11 -13.30
CA LYS A 230 -22.19 4.56 -14.41
C LYS A 230 -21.98 6.05 -14.76
N GLY A 231 -21.84 6.90 -13.74
CA GLY A 231 -21.70 8.34 -13.91
C GLY A 231 -20.39 8.73 -14.61
N ILE A 232 -19.28 8.07 -14.28
CA ILE A 232 -17.98 8.34 -14.91
C ILE A 232 -17.93 7.82 -16.34
N ARG A 233 -18.44 6.60 -16.61
CA ARG A 233 -18.47 6.03 -17.96
C ARG A 233 -19.33 6.81 -18.97
N ARG A 234 -20.24 7.67 -18.52
CA ARG A 234 -21.04 8.55 -19.39
C ARG A 234 -20.33 9.85 -19.77
N ARG A 235 -19.20 10.18 -19.14
CA ARG A 235 -18.47 11.45 -19.34
C ARG A 235 -17.17 11.31 -20.13
N GLY A 236 -16.70 10.09 -20.38
CA GLY A 236 -15.55 9.79 -21.25
C GLY A 236 -16.02 9.19 -22.56
#